data_AF-A0AAE3DEJ1-F1
#
_entry.id   AF-A0AAE3DEJ1-F1
#
_cell.length_a   1.000
_cell.length_b   1.000
_cell.length_c   1.000
_cell.angle_alpha   90.00
_cell.angle_beta   90.00
_cell.angle_gamma   90.00
#
_symmetry.space_group_name_H-M   'P 1'
#
loop_
_entity.id
_entity.type
_entity.pdbx_description
1 polymer ?
#
loop_
_entity_poly.entity_id
_entity_poly.type
_entity_poly.pdbx_seq_one_letter_code
_entity_poly.pdbx_strand_id
1 'polypeptide(L)'
;MPSKYQEYRQMADTAERQLTSSYKSWTQFLRTAARLYKYPYNEQVMIHAQRPDATACAEYDFWNKKMGRFVRRGSTGIALIDTSGQKPQLRYVFDVADTGEREHSRPVHLWQFRAEHEDAIAATLERSYGVSGSNGIVEQMESAAAQLVKEYWVDNKRDILYNIDDSYLDGYDEFNAEVQFRNAAK
;
A
#
# COMPACT_ATOMS: atom_id res chain seq x y z
N MET A 1 29.39 -7.15 -11.08
CA MET A 1 28.25 -6.21 -11.09
C MET A 1 27.02 -6.96 -10.59
N PRO A 2 26.19 -6.37 -9.74
CA PRO A 2 24.95 -7.01 -9.30
C PRO A 2 24.01 -7.25 -10.49
N SER A 3 23.19 -8.30 -10.43
CA SER A 3 22.12 -8.49 -11.40
C SER A 3 21.01 -7.47 -11.17
N LYS A 4 20.19 -7.17 -12.20
CA LYS A 4 19.02 -6.29 -12.05
C LYS A 4 18.11 -6.70 -10.87
N TYR A 5 17.96 -8.00 -10.65
CA TYR A 5 17.20 -8.51 -9.52
C TYR A 5 17.83 -8.10 -8.18
N GLN A 6 19.15 -8.22 -8.04
CA GLN A 6 19.87 -7.81 -6.83
C GLN A 6 19.76 -6.30 -6.60
N GLU A 7 19.82 -5.49 -7.66
CA GLU A 7 19.65 -4.04 -7.58
C GLU A 7 18.25 -3.66 -7.05
N TYR A 8 17.19 -4.24 -7.62
CA TYR A 8 15.82 -3.96 -7.16
C TYR A 8 15.52 -4.54 -5.79
N ARG A 9 16.13 -5.67 -5.41
CA ARG A 9 16.04 -6.18 -4.04
C ARG A 9 16.67 -5.21 -3.04
N GLN A 10 17.86 -4.69 -3.35
CA GLN A 10 18.51 -3.69 -2.50
C GLN A 10 17.70 -2.39 -2.40
N MET A 11 17.05 -2.00 -3.49
CA MET A 11 16.10 -0.88 -3.49
C MET A 11 14.91 -1.15 -2.57
N ALA A 12 14.32 -2.35 -2.61
CA ALA A 12 13.23 -2.74 -1.72
C ALA A 12 13.66 -2.62 -0.24
N ASP A 13 14.79 -3.24 0.12
CA ASP A 13 15.32 -3.22 1.49
C ASP A 13 15.58 -1.77 1.98
N THR A 14 16.08 -0.90 1.07
CA THR A 14 16.34 0.51 1.38
C THR A 14 15.03 1.29 1.56
N ALA A 15 14.06 1.06 0.66
CA ALA A 15 12.76 1.71 0.71
C ALA A 15 12.05 1.37 2.01
N GLU A 16 11.97 0.09 2.38
CA GLU A 16 11.33 -0.36 3.62
C GLU A 16 11.88 0.35 4.87
N ARG A 17 13.21 0.51 4.97
CA ARG A 17 13.85 1.26 6.07
C ARG A 17 13.52 2.74 6.06
N GLN A 18 13.40 3.34 4.87
CA GLN A 18 13.08 4.76 4.72
C GLN A 18 11.61 5.06 5.00
N LEU A 19 10.70 4.12 4.70
CA LEU A 19 9.26 4.30 4.88
C LEU A 19 8.89 4.64 6.31
N THR A 20 9.45 3.92 7.27
CA THR A 20 9.16 4.08 8.71
C THR A 20 10.10 5.04 9.42
N SER A 21 11.05 5.66 8.70
CA SER A 21 12.03 6.58 9.28
C SER A 21 11.45 7.90 9.80
N SER A 22 10.27 8.30 9.30
CA SER A 22 9.59 9.51 9.76
C SER A 22 8.10 9.47 9.45
N TYR A 23 7.32 10.25 10.20
CA TYR A 23 5.90 10.48 9.92
C TYR A 23 5.65 10.95 8.48
N LYS A 24 6.52 11.83 7.95
CA LYS A 24 6.41 12.34 6.59
C LYS A 24 6.60 11.23 5.55
N SER A 25 7.64 10.40 5.71
CA SER A 25 7.91 9.27 4.83
C SER A 25 6.75 8.27 4.85
N TRP A 26 6.26 7.95 6.05
CA TRP A 26 5.16 7.02 6.25
C TRP A 26 3.86 7.50 5.59
N THR A 27 3.46 8.74 5.85
CA THR A 27 2.24 9.33 5.27
C THR A 27 2.33 9.50 3.74
N GLN A 28 3.52 9.76 3.19
CA GLN A 28 3.72 9.76 1.74
C GLN A 28 3.49 8.38 1.12
N PHE A 29 3.97 7.32 1.77
CA PHE A 29 3.73 5.96 1.33
C PHE A 29 2.25 5.57 1.43
N LEU A 30 1.58 5.89 2.54
CA LEU A 30 0.15 5.62 2.69
C LEU A 30 -0.69 6.26 1.57
N ARG A 31 -0.31 7.45 1.08
CA ARG A 31 -0.96 8.07 -0.09
C ARG A 31 -0.79 7.25 -1.36
N THR A 32 0.39 6.68 -1.60
CA THR A 32 0.64 5.79 -2.74
C THR A 32 -0.12 4.47 -2.57
N ALA A 33 -0.05 3.85 -1.39
CA ALA A 33 -0.73 2.60 -1.06
C ALA A 33 -2.25 2.72 -1.21
N ALA A 34 -2.86 3.82 -0.77
CA ALA A 34 -4.29 4.07 -0.90
C ALA A 34 -4.77 4.08 -2.36
N ARG A 35 -3.96 4.58 -3.30
CA ARG A 35 -4.29 4.56 -4.74
C ARG A 35 -4.10 3.16 -5.34
N LEU A 36 -3.17 2.38 -4.80
CA LEU A 36 -2.74 1.09 -5.33
C LEU A 36 -3.19 -0.08 -4.43
N TYR A 37 -4.39 0.02 -3.87
CA TYR A 37 -4.94 -0.95 -2.90
C TYR A 37 -5.07 -2.39 -3.41
N LYS A 38 -4.99 -2.62 -4.73
CA LYS A 38 -5.02 -3.95 -5.34
C LYS A 38 -3.65 -4.64 -5.40
N TYR A 39 -2.58 -3.89 -5.11
CA TYR A 39 -1.22 -4.42 -5.05
C TYR A 39 -0.90 -4.87 -3.62
N PRO A 40 -0.21 -6.00 -3.42
CA PRO A 40 0.31 -6.40 -2.12
C PRO A 40 1.37 -5.41 -1.62
N TYR A 41 1.62 -5.41 -0.31
CA TYR A 41 2.51 -4.48 0.38
C TYR A 41 3.88 -4.34 -0.31
N ASN A 42 4.58 -5.45 -0.57
CA ASN A 42 5.91 -5.45 -1.20
C ASN A 42 5.92 -4.75 -2.56
N GLU A 43 4.85 -4.89 -3.34
CA GLU A 43 4.71 -4.22 -4.63
C GLU A 43 4.34 -2.75 -4.48
N GLN A 44 3.52 -2.39 -3.48
CA GLN A 44 3.25 -0.99 -3.14
C GLN A 44 4.54 -0.25 -2.74
N VAL A 45 5.41 -0.88 -1.94
CA VAL A 45 6.73 -0.34 -1.57
C VAL A 45 7.58 -0.09 -2.82
N MET A 46 7.66 -1.08 -3.71
CA MET A 46 8.43 -0.94 -4.96
C MET A 46 7.88 0.16 -5.87
N ILE A 47 6.55 0.29 -5.98
CA ILE A 47 5.94 1.37 -6.75
C ILE A 47 6.23 2.73 -6.11
N HIS A 48 6.09 2.85 -4.78
CA HIS A 48 6.39 4.08 -4.07
C HIS A 48 7.86 4.51 -4.23
N ALA A 49 8.80 3.57 -4.11
CA ALA A 49 10.24 3.83 -4.22
C ALA A 49 10.65 4.33 -5.61
N GLN A 50 9.97 3.88 -6.67
CA GLN A 50 10.30 4.24 -8.05
C GLN A 50 9.45 5.39 -8.59
N ARG A 51 8.19 5.49 -8.17
CA ARG A 51 7.20 6.44 -8.69
C ARG A 51 6.12 6.75 -7.64
N PRO A 52 6.43 7.59 -6.64
CA PRO A 52 5.51 7.88 -5.53
C PRO A 52 4.22 8.60 -5.95
N ASP A 53 4.18 9.18 -7.15
CA ASP A 53 3.03 9.84 -7.76
C ASP A 53 2.15 8.90 -8.61
N ALA A 54 2.48 7.61 -8.72
CA ALA A 54 1.68 6.64 -9.47
C ALA A 54 0.23 6.57 -8.96
N THR A 55 -0.71 6.49 -9.89
CA THR A 55 -2.17 6.58 -9.66
C THR A 55 -2.91 5.31 -10.07
N ALA A 56 -2.49 4.65 -11.15
CA ALA A 56 -3.04 3.37 -11.58
C ALA A 56 -2.01 2.62 -12.40
N CYS A 57 -1.45 1.58 -11.81
CA CYS A 57 -0.46 0.72 -12.45
C CYS A 57 -1.11 -0.53 -13.03
N ALA A 58 -0.61 -0.98 -14.18
CA ALA A 58 -0.88 -2.30 -14.72
C ALA A 58 0.24 -2.76 -15.65
N GLU A 59 0.30 -4.06 -15.94
CA GLU A 59 1.25 -4.62 -16.92
C GLU A 59 0.94 -4.17 -18.34
N TYR A 60 1.95 -4.25 -19.22
CA TYR A 60 1.82 -3.90 -20.63
C TYR A 60 0.62 -4.58 -21.30
N ASP A 61 0.48 -5.89 -21.09
CA ASP A 61 -0.59 -6.69 -21.70
C ASP A 61 -1.98 -6.29 -21.22
N PHE A 62 -2.10 -5.88 -19.95
CA PHE A 62 -3.37 -5.36 -19.44
C PHE A 62 -3.74 -4.05 -20.16
N TRP A 63 -2.78 -3.12 -20.28
CA TRP A 63 -3.02 -1.87 -20.99
C TRP A 63 -3.35 -2.10 -22.46
N ASN A 64 -2.59 -2.95 -23.14
CA ASN A 64 -2.75 -3.21 -24.57
C ASN A 64 -3.99 -4.03 -24.90
N LYS A 65 -4.11 -5.23 -24.32
CA LYS A 65 -5.14 -6.21 -24.71
C LYS A 65 -6.48 -5.93 -24.04
N LYS A 66 -6.49 -5.49 -22.78
CA LYS A 66 -7.73 -5.31 -22.01
C LYS A 66 -8.25 -3.89 -22.05
N MET A 67 -7.37 -2.90 -21.96
CA MET A 67 -7.77 -1.48 -21.98
C MET A 67 -7.69 -0.86 -23.38
N GLY A 68 -7.09 -1.53 -24.36
CA GLY A 68 -6.95 -1.01 -25.73
C GLY A 68 -6.04 0.21 -25.82
N ARG A 69 -5.17 0.43 -24.83
CA ARG A 69 -4.24 1.56 -24.72
C ARG A 69 -2.83 1.11 -25.07
N PHE A 70 -1.95 2.01 -25.53
CA PHE A 70 -0.55 1.67 -25.76
C PHE A 70 0.35 2.36 -24.73
N VAL A 71 1.40 1.68 -24.28
CA VAL A 71 2.47 2.33 -23.50
C VAL A 71 3.29 3.21 -24.44
N ARG A 72 3.48 4.48 -24.08
CA ARG A 72 4.22 5.47 -24.88
C ARG A 72 5.68 5.02 -25.04
N ARG A 73 6.24 5.27 -26.23
CA ARG A 73 7.65 5.00 -26.49
C ARG A 73 8.51 5.83 -25.53
N GLY A 74 9.46 5.18 -24.88
CA GLY A 74 10.36 5.82 -23.91
C GLY A 74 9.87 5.78 -22.47
N SER A 75 8.65 5.32 -22.19
CA SER A 75 8.20 5.10 -20.81
C SER A 75 9.03 4.03 -20.11
N THR A 76 9.49 4.34 -18.90
CA THR A 76 10.22 3.41 -18.03
C THR A 76 9.22 2.63 -17.18
N GLY A 77 9.26 1.30 -17.28
CA GLY A 77 8.43 0.43 -16.45
C GLY A 77 8.89 0.43 -14.99
N ILE A 78 7.94 0.40 -14.08
CA ILE A 78 8.16 0.24 -12.64
C ILE A 78 8.38 -1.24 -12.37
N ALA A 79 9.56 -1.60 -11.87
CA ALA A 79 9.90 -2.99 -11.61
C ALA A 79 9.27 -3.48 -10.31
N LEU A 80 8.63 -4.64 -10.36
CA LEU A 80 8.08 -5.34 -9.20
C LEU A 80 8.79 -6.68 -9.05
N ILE A 81 9.00 -7.08 -7.80
CA ILE A 81 9.56 -8.38 -7.46
C ILE A 81 8.40 -9.34 -7.22
N ASP A 82 8.15 -10.21 -8.19
CA ASP A 82 7.17 -11.28 -8.10
C ASP A 82 7.78 -12.48 -7.36
N THR A 83 7.22 -12.79 -6.19
CA THR A 83 7.63 -13.90 -5.32
C THR A 83 6.65 -15.08 -5.37
N SER A 84 5.65 -15.07 -6.26
CA SER A 84 4.62 -16.12 -6.34
C SER A 84 5.14 -17.46 -6.88
N GLY A 85 6.21 -17.45 -7.67
CA GLY A 85 6.83 -18.63 -8.25
C GLY A 85 7.94 -19.25 -7.38
N GLN A 86 8.50 -20.37 -7.84
CA GLN A 86 9.63 -21.04 -7.15
C GLN A 86 10.89 -20.17 -7.04
N LYS A 87 11.06 -19.21 -7.96
CA LYS A 87 12.18 -18.26 -7.98
C LYS A 87 11.62 -16.87 -8.18
N PRO A 88 12.08 -15.86 -7.39
CA PRO A 88 11.69 -14.49 -7.59
C PRO A 88 12.01 -14.00 -9.02
N GLN A 89 11.07 -13.26 -9.62
CA GLN A 89 11.22 -12.70 -10.96
C GLN A 89 10.91 -11.20 -10.96
N LEU A 90 11.47 -10.48 -11.94
CA LEU A 90 11.08 -9.10 -12.19
C LEU A 90 9.95 -9.06 -13.20
N ARG A 91 8.86 -8.39 -12.83
CA ARG A 91 7.79 -7.97 -13.76
C ARG A 91 7.72 -6.44 -13.79
N TYR A 92 7.13 -5.89 -14.84
CA TYR A 92 7.07 -4.44 -15.03
C TYR A 92 5.64 -3.97 -15.20
N VAL A 93 5.29 -2.94 -14.44
CA VAL A 93 4.02 -2.23 -14.56
C VAL A 93 4.25 -0.81 -15.03
N PHE A 94 3.23 -0.22 -15.64
CA PHE A 94 3.23 1.13 -16.17
C PHE A 94 2.06 1.87 -15.57
N ASP A 95 2.26 3.14 -15.21
CA ASP A 95 1.18 3.98 -14.75
C ASP A 95 0.28 4.37 -15.92
N VAL A 96 -0.99 4.68 -15.67
CA VAL A 96 -1.91 5.19 -16.70
C VAL A 96 -1.34 6.42 -17.43
N ALA A 97 -0.57 7.27 -16.74
CA ALA A 97 0.11 8.42 -17.33
C ALA A 97 1.18 8.04 -18.37
N ASP A 98 1.63 6.78 -18.40
CA ASP A 98 2.54 6.25 -19.42
C ASP A 98 1.80 5.80 -20.68
N THR A 99 0.46 5.82 -20.68
CA THR A 99 -0.35 5.22 -21.74
C THR A 99 -1.10 6.23 -22.62
N GLY A 100 -1.08 6.00 -23.92
CA GLY A 100 -1.88 6.71 -24.92
C GLY A 100 -3.13 5.93 -25.35
N GLU A 101 -4.10 6.65 -25.90
CA GLU A 101 -5.38 6.11 -26.36
C GLU A 101 -5.36 5.72 -27.84
N ARG A 102 -6.24 4.79 -28.19
CA ARG A 102 -6.59 4.35 -29.55
C ARG A 102 -8.11 4.53 -29.72
N GLU A 103 -8.59 4.40 -30.96
CA GLU A 103 -10.02 4.52 -31.30
C GLU A 103 -10.95 3.65 -30.42
N HIS A 104 -10.49 2.46 -30.00
CA HIS A 104 -11.26 1.54 -29.15
C HIS A 104 -10.71 1.42 -27.72
N SER A 105 -9.95 2.42 -27.25
CA SER A 105 -9.51 2.45 -25.86
C SER A 105 -10.69 2.53 -24.90
N ARG A 106 -10.65 1.75 -23.83
CA ARG A 106 -11.62 1.83 -22.75
C ARG A 106 -11.32 3.06 -21.87
N PRO A 107 -12.36 3.77 -21.38
CA PRO A 107 -12.15 4.87 -20.44
C PRO A 107 -11.54 4.34 -19.13
N VAL A 108 -10.62 5.11 -18.56
CA VAL A 108 -10.03 4.81 -17.25
C VAL A 108 -10.74 5.64 -16.20
N HIS A 109 -11.55 4.99 -15.36
CA HIS A 109 -12.23 5.63 -14.24
C HIS A 109 -11.45 5.36 -12.96
N LEU A 110 -10.67 6.35 -12.52
CA LEU A 110 -10.01 6.29 -11.23
C LEU A 110 -11.03 6.58 -10.14
N TRP A 111 -11.21 5.64 -9.22
CA TRP A 111 -12.07 5.84 -8.07
C TRP A 111 -11.49 6.94 -7.18
N GLN A 112 -12.37 7.81 -6.69
CA GLN A 112 -12.05 8.87 -5.74
C GLN A 112 -13.15 8.91 -4.70
N PHE A 113 -12.78 9.19 -3.46
CA PHE A 113 -13.77 9.50 -2.43
C PHE A 113 -14.47 10.81 -2.79
N ARG A 114 -15.80 10.81 -2.75
CA ARG A 114 -16.68 11.95 -3.04
C ARG A 114 -17.79 11.99 -1.99
N ALA A 115 -18.35 13.16 -1.74
CA ALA A 115 -19.42 13.34 -0.76
C ALA A 115 -20.62 12.40 -1.02
N GLU A 116 -20.95 12.14 -2.28
CA GLU A 116 -22.03 11.21 -2.67
C GLU A 116 -21.77 9.74 -2.28
N HIS A 117 -20.54 9.38 -1.90
CA HIS A 117 -20.16 8.03 -1.46
C HIS A 117 -20.12 7.89 0.06
N GLU A 118 -20.15 9.00 0.80
CA GLU A 118 -19.87 9.03 2.24
C GLU A 118 -20.82 8.14 3.04
N ASP A 119 -22.13 8.29 2.85
CA ASP A 119 -23.15 7.49 3.55
C ASP A 119 -22.98 5.99 3.32
N ALA A 120 -22.69 5.59 2.07
CA ALA A 120 -22.51 4.19 1.71
C ALA A 120 -21.24 3.59 2.33
N ILE A 121 -20.17 4.39 2.40
CA ILE A 121 -18.91 3.98 3.02
C ILE A 121 -19.08 3.92 4.54
N ALA A 122 -19.75 4.91 5.14
CA ALA A 122 -20.02 4.94 6.57
C ALA A 122 -20.83 3.73 7.03
N ALA A 123 -21.90 3.38 6.31
CA ALA A 123 -22.68 2.17 6.58
C ALA A 123 -21.87 0.88 6.40
N THR A 124 -20.89 0.88 5.50
CA THR A 124 -20.00 -0.27 5.29
C THR A 124 -19.01 -0.41 6.43
N LEU A 125 -18.41 0.70 6.91
CA LEU A 125 -17.51 0.69 8.07
C LEU A 125 -18.23 0.24 9.34
N GLU A 126 -19.44 0.74 9.59
CA GLU A 126 -20.26 0.33 10.72
C GLU A 126 -20.58 -1.17 10.67
N ARG A 127 -20.96 -1.71 9.51
CA ARG A 127 -21.22 -3.15 9.37
C ARG A 127 -19.98 -4.01 9.52
N SER A 128 -18.85 -3.55 8.96
CA SER A 128 -17.62 -4.36 8.86
C SER A 128 -16.84 -4.36 10.17
N TYR A 129 -16.85 -3.23 10.88
CA TYR A 129 -16.04 -3.03 12.08
C TYR A 129 -16.89 -2.75 13.33
N GLY A 130 -18.17 -2.39 13.20
CA GLY A 130 -19.00 -2.04 14.38
C GLY A 130 -18.71 -0.64 14.92
N VAL A 131 -18.24 0.26 14.07
CA VAL A 131 -17.88 1.65 14.41
C VAL A 131 -18.96 2.64 14.00
N SER A 132 -19.38 3.52 14.91
CA SER A 132 -20.42 4.53 14.66
C SER A 132 -19.95 5.57 13.64
N GLY A 133 -20.83 5.92 12.69
CA GLY A 133 -20.64 7.06 11.78
C GLY A 133 -21.14 8.40 12.34
N SER A 134 -21.64 8.45 13.58
CA SER A 134 -22.34 9.62 14.16
C SER A 134 -21.50 10.90 14.21
N ASN A 135 -20.18 10.77 14.26
CA ASN A 135 -19.26 11.91 14.37
C ASN A 135 -18.53 12.21 13.04
N GLY A 136 -19.04 11.67 11.93
CA GLY A 136 -18.48 11.86 10.61
C GLY A 136 -17.44 10.80 10.22
N ILE A 137 -17.16 10.74 8.92
CA ILE A 137 -16.38 9.65 8.32
C ILE A 137 -14.93 9.58 8.83
N VAL A 138 -14.31 10.72 9.18
CA VAL A 138 -12.92 10.77 9.66
C VAL A 138 -12.80 10.05 11.00
N GLU A 139 -13.62 10.43 11.99
CA GLU A 139 -13.61 9.78 13.32
C GLU A 139 -14.02 8.31 13.23
N GLN A 140 -14.92 7.97 12.30
CA GLN A 140 -15.30 6.58 12.05
C GLN A 140 -14.13 5.76 11.49
N MET A 141 -13.34 6.31 10.56
CA MET A 141 -12.13 5.66 10.03
C MET A 141 -11.05 5.51 11.11
N GLU A 142 -10.85 6.52 11.96
CA GLU A 142 -9.94 6.43 13.12
C GLU A 142 -10.37 5.33 14.09
N SER A 143 -11.67 5.23 14.38
CA SER A 143 -12.23 4.17 15.22
C SER A 143 -12.01 2.78 14.61
N ALA A 144 -12.21 2.64 13.30
CA ALA A 144 -11.94 1.39 12.59
C ALA A 144 -10.46 1.01 12.65
N ALA A 145 -9.55 1.96 12.46
CA ALA A 145 -8.11 1.74 12.58
C ALA A 145 -7.71 1.29 14.00
N ALA A 146 -8.24 1.95 15.04
CA ALA A 146 -7.99 1.60 16.43
C ALA A 146 -8.46 0.17 16.76
N GLN A 147 -9.61 -0.25 16.22
CA GLN A 147 -10.11 -1.60 16.36
C GLN A 147 -9.23 -2.63 15.64
N LEU A 148 -8.86 -2.37 14.39
CA LEU A 148 -7.98 -3.25 13.61
C LEU A 148 -6.64 -3.47 14.31
N VAL A 149 -6.04 -2.41 14.86
CA VAL A 149 -4.76 -2.52 15.59
C VAL A 149 -4.93 -3.32 16.89
N LYS A 150 -6.07 -3.17 17.57
CA LYS A 150 -6.39 -3.98 18.76
C LYS A 150 -6.53 -5.45 18.43
N GLU A 151 -7.25 -5.79 17.37
CA GLU A 151 -7.44 -7.17 16.90
C GLU A 151 -6.10 -7.77 16.44
N TYR A 152 -5.35 -7.02 15.64
CA TYR A 152 -4.03 -7.46 15.17
C TYR A 152 -3.06 -7.76 16.31
N TRP A 153 -3.04 -6.94 17.36
CA TRP A 153 -2.24 -7.24 18.56
C TRP A 153 -2.65 -8.56 19.20
N VAL A 154 -3.96 -8.78 19.41
CA VAL A 154 -4.45 -10.03 20.03
C VAL A 154 -3.98 -11.25 19.23
N ASP A 155 -4.08 -11.19 17.91
CA ASP A 155 -3.75 -12.30 17.03
C ASP A 155 -2.24 -12.52 16.86
N ASN A 156 -1.44 -11.44 16.94
CA ASN A 156 -0.02 -11.48 16.57
C ASN A 156 0.95 -11.13 17.71
N LYS A 157 0.47 -10.88 18.94
CA LYS A 157 1.33 -10.42 20.04
C LYS A 157 2.53 -11.32 20.29
N ARG A 158 2.37 -12.65 20.15
CA ARG A 158 3.46 -13.59 20.40
C ARG A 158 4.62 -13.35 19.44
N ASP A 159 4.30 -13.17 18.16
CA ASP A 159 5.30 -12.97 17.12
C ASP A 159 5.86 -11.55 17.16
N ILE A 160 5.04 -10.55 17.49
CA ILE A 160 5.51 -9.18 17.73
C ILE A 160 6.53 -9.20 18.87
N LEU A 161 6.16 -9.70 20.05
CA LEU A 161 7.02 -9.77 21.24
C LEU A 161 8.28 -10.62 21.01
N TYR A 162 8.21 -11.63 20.16
CA TYR A 162 9.39 -12.43 19.79
C TYR A 162 10.40 -11.66 18.91
N ASN A 163 9.95 -10.63 18.18
CA ASN A 163 10.79 -9.86 17.24
C ASN A 163 11.00 -8.40 17.68
N ILE A 164 10.73 -8.01 18.94
CA ILE A 164 10.92 -6.62 19.39
C ILE A 164 12.38 -6.25 19.69
N ASP A 165 13.28 -7.22 19.77
CA ASP A 165 14.70 -6.99 20.03
C ASP A 165 15.26 -5.98 19.01
N ASP A 166 16.09 -5.03 19.48
CA ASP A 166 16.66 -3.94 18.68
C ASP A 166 15.60 -2.99 18.03
N SER A 167 14.37 -2.98 18.54
CA SER A 167 13.29 -2.08 18.09
C SER A 167 13.00 -0.96 19.10
N TYR A 168 12.12 -0.03 18.73
CA TYR A 168 11.59 1.01 19.64
C TYR A 168 10.88 0.41 20.88
N LEU A 169 10.35 -0.80 20.76
CA LEU A 169 9.63 -1.50 21.83
C LEU A 169 10.53 -2.38 22.70
N ASP A 170 11.84 -2.44 22.40
CA ASP A 170 12.78 -3.24 23.17
C ASP A 170 12.84 -2.78 24.64
N GLY A 171 12.88 -3.73 25.56
CA GLY A 171 12.88 -3.51 27.01
C GLY A 171 11.52 -3.16 27.62
N TYR A 172 10.45 -3.04 26.83
CA TYR A 172 9.10 -2.82 27.35
C TYR A 172 8.50 -4.14 27.84
N ASP A 173 7.79 -4.11 28.97
CA ASP A 173 6.93 -5.23 29.34
C ASP A 173 5.75 -5.39 28.36
N GLU A 174 5.09 -6.55 28.38
CA GLU A 174 3.99 -6.87 27.45
C GLU A 174 2.88 -5.80 27.46
N PHE A 175 2.54 -5.28 28.65
CA PHE A 175 1.49 -4.28 28.77
C PHE A 175 1.90 -2.94 28.14
N ASN A 176 3.10 -2.47 28.43
CA ASN A 176 3.62 -1.23 27.87
C ASN A 176 3.84 -1.36 26.35
N ALA A 177 4.29 -2.52 25.86
CA ALA A 177 4.41 -2.80 24.44
C ALA A 177 3.04 -2.76 23.72
N GLU A 178 2.00 -3.35 24.32
CA GLU A 178 0.62 -3.27 23.80
C GLU A 178 0.13 -1.83 23.71
N VAL A 179 0.36 -1.04 24.75
CA VAL A 179 -0.05 0.37 24.80
C VAL A 179 0.64 1.18 23.70
N GLN A 180 1.95 1.03 23.52
CA GLN A 180 2.67 1.73 22.45
C GLN A 180 2.24 1.27 21.07
N PHE A 181 2.08 -0.04 20.87
CA PHE A 181 1.61 -0.60 19.60
C PHE A 181 0.25 -0.03 19.20
N ARG A 182 -0.69 0.06 20.15
CA ARG A 182 -2.00 0.66 19.92
C ARG A 182 -1.96 2.16 19.69
N ASN A 183 -1.06 2.87 20.37
CA ASN A 183 -0.92 4.32 20.20
C ASN A 183 -0.28 4.70 18.87
N ALA A 184 0.46 3.80 18.21
CA ALA A 184 0.99 4.04 16.87
C ALA A 184 -0.10 4.20 15.78
N ALA A 185 -1.34 3.82 16.09
CA ALA A 185 -2.51 3.97 15.21
C ALA A 185 -3.28 5.28 15.40
N LYS A 186 -2.90 6.10 16.38
CA LYS A 186 -3.49 7.41 16.69
C LYS A 186 -2.59 8.53 16.15
#